data_AF-A0A674BFS8-F1
#
_entry.id   AF-A0A674BFS8-F1
#
_cell.length_a   1.000
_cell.length_b   1.000
_cell.length_c   1.000
_cell.angle_alpha   90.00
_cell.angle_beta   90.00
_cell.angle_gamma   90.00
#
_symmetry.space_group_name_H-M   'P 1'
#
loop_
_entity.id
_entity.type
_entity.pdbx_description
1 polymer ?
#
loop_
_entity_poly.entity_id
_entity_poly.type
_entity_poly.pdbx_seq_one_letter_code
_entity_poly.pdbx_strand_id
1 'polypeptide(L)'
;SSETVQFSNGNLRNTEQLNFSFYKNVDETNPRKKTRRMLVAESQRLSYVGNNFGTESLKCNNLCKYYVGVLNKETMKMEVHRAQLFNMQPIIPGTDKPFSVVSM
;
A
#
# COMPACT_ATOMS: atom_id res chain seq x y z
N SER A 1 5.36 -6.45 -9.86
CA SER A 1 3.98 -6.41 -9.35
C SER A 1 3.51 -4.97 -9.45
N SER A 2 2.22 -4.73 -9.51
CA SER A 2 1.69 -3.37 -9.34
C SER A 2 1.28 -3.19 -7.88
N GLU A 3 1.49 -2.00 -7.33
CA GLU A 3 1.09 -1.65 -5.98
C GLU A 3 -0.02 -0.60 -6.04
N THR A 4 -1.12 -0.86 -5.36
CA THR A 4 -2.25 0.06 -5.23
C THR A 4 -2.31 0.55 -3.80
N VAL A 5 -2.47 1.86 -3.62
CA VAL A 5 -2.48 2.48 -2.29
C VAL A 5 -3.83 3.10 -2.00
N GLN A 6 -4.26 2.99 -0.74
CA GLN A 6 -5.42 3.69 -0.20
C GLN A 6 -4.98 4.48 1.03
N PHE A 7 -5.08 5.80 0.98
CA PHE A 7 -4.76 6.66 2.11
C PHE A 7 -5.97 6.76 3.05
N SER A 8 -5.74 6.62 4.36
CA SER A 8 -6.81 6.60 5.36
C SER A 8 -7.56 7.93 5.50
N ASN A 9 -6.93 9.04 5.09
CA ASN A 9 -7.52 10.38 5.08
C ASN A 9 -8.13 10.77 3.72
N GLY A 10 -8.38 9.81 2.83
CA GLY A 10 -9.03 10.03 1.54
C GLY A 10 -8.03 10.30 0.41
N ASN A 11 -8.43 11.13 -0.57
CA ASN A 11 -7.62 11.36 -1.76
C ASN A 11 -6.62 12.49 -1.57
N LEU A 12 -5.37 12.23 -1.95
CA LEU A 12 -4.32 13.25 -1.97
C LEU A 12 -4.54 14.18 -3.16
N ARG A 13 -4.52 15.49 -2.91
CA ARG A 13 -4.73 16.52 -3.95
C ARG A 13 -3.50 16.76 -4.82
N ASN A 14 -2.31 16.47 -4.30
CA ASN A 14 -1.06 16.66 -5.00
C ASN A 14 -0.14 15.44 -4.82
N THR A 15 -0.27 14.48 -5.71
CA THR A 15 0.47 13.22 -5.66
C THR A 15 1.91 13.34 -6.17
N GLU A 16 2.24 14.39 -6.91
CA GLU A 16 3.60 14.63 -7.43
C GLU A 16 4.61 15.02 -6.34
N GLN A 17 4.12 15.40 -5.15
CA GLN A 17 4.93 15.74 -3.99
C GLN A 17 5.22 14.55 -3.07
N LEU A 18 4.86 13.33 -3.48
CA LEU A 18 5.05 12.11 -2.69
C LEU A 18 6.25 11.33 -3.19
N ASN A 19 7.22 11.14 -2.31
CA ASN A 19 8.32 10.21 -2.54
C ASN A 19 7.94 8.84 -1.99
N PHE A 20 7.91 7.83 -2.85
CA PHE A 20 7.60 6.46 -2.46
C PHE A 20 8.87 5.64 -2.26
N SER A 21 8.95 4.94 -1.13
CA SER A 21 9.99 3.93 -0.85
C SER A 21 9.36 2.58 -0.56
N PHE A 22 9.85 1.54 -1.22
CA PHE A 22 9.32 0.19 -1.09
C PHE A 22 10.34 -0.76 -0.48
N TYR A 23 9.91 -1.49 0.54
CA TYR A 23 10.76 -2.41 1.30
C TYR A 23 10.21 -3.84 1.25
N LYS A 24 11.11 -4.78 0.99
CA LYS A 24 10.84 -6.22 1.02
C LYS A 24 11.62 -6.86 2.17
N ASN A 25 10.97 -7.76 2.90
CA ASN A 25 11.66 -8.60 3.86
C ASN A 25 12.62 -9.59 3.16
N VAL A 26 13.84 -9.72 3.68
CA VAL A 26 14.92 -10.55 3.13
C VAL A 26 14.92 -11.99 3.65
N ASP A 27 14.16 -12.31 4.69
CA ASP A 27 14.01 -13.67 5.21
C ASP A 27 13.16 -14.50 4.24
N GLU A 28 13.85 -15.27 3.40
CA GLU A 28 13.21 -16.14 2.40
C GLU A 28 12.95 -17.56 2.91
N THR A 29 13.48 -17.91 4.10
CA THR A 29 13.34 -19.25 4.69
C THR A 29 11.94 -19.50 5.22
N ASN A 30 11.32 -18.50 5.85
CA ASN A 30 9.97 -18.58 6.36
C ASN A 30 8.96 -18.07 5.30
N PRO A 31 8.09 -18.93 4.75
CA PRO A 31 7.14 -18.52 3.71
C PRO A 31 6.21 -17.36 4.12
N ARG A 32 5.88 -17.25 5.42
CA ARG A 32 5.05 -16.14 5.94
C ARG A 32 5.81 -14.82 6.03
N LYS A 33 7.14 -14.85 6.14
CA LYS A 33 7.97 -13.65 6.17
C LYS A 33 8.40 -13.22 4.76
N LYS A 34 8.61 -14.18 3.86
CA LYS A 34 9.00 -13.94 2.46
C LYS A 34 8.05 -12.99 1.71
N THR A 35 6.77 -12.95 2.07
CA THR A 35 5.76 -12.09 1.42
C THR A 35 5.61 -10.72 2.08
N ARG A 36 6.28 -10.45 3.20
CA ARG A 36 6.17 -9.17 3.93
C ARG A 36 6.74 -8.03 3.10
N ARG A 37 5.93 -6.99 2.93
CA ARG A 37 6.25 -5.75 2.22
C ARG A 37 5.79 -4.56 3.04
N MET A 38 6.51 -3.46 2.89
CA MET A 38 6.17 -2.16 3.45
C MET A 38 6.34 -1.10 2.35
N LEU A 39 5.42 -0.15 2.31
CA LEU A 39 5.47 1.01 1.44
C LEU A 39 5.43 2.26 2.32
N VAL A 40 6.35 3.19 2.07
CA VAL A 40 6.42 4.48 2.72
C VAL A 40 6.17 5.55 1.67
N ALA A 41 5.29 6.50 1.97
CA ALA A 41 5.05 7.68 1.14
C ALA A 41 5.36 8.92 1.96
N GLU A 42 6.34 9.71 1.53
CA GLU A 42 6.79 10.90 2.25
C GLU A 42 6.42 12.17 1.48
N SER A 43 5.93 13.17 2.21
CA SER A 43 5.71 14.52 1.70
C SER A 43 6.42 15.53 2.61
N GLN A 44 6.39 16.81 2.25
CA GLN A 44 6.95 17.88 3.10
C GLN A 44 6.30 17.97 4.50
N ARG A 45 5.06 17.51 4.65
CA ARG A 45 4.26 17.73 5.87
C ARG A 45 3.98 16.46 6.66
N LEU A 46 3.86 15.33 5.98
CA LEU A 46 3.40 14.09 6.57
C LEU A 46 3.97 12.88 5.82
N SER A 47 4.32 11.86 6.58
CA SER A 47 4.70 10.56 6.04
C SER A 47 3.59 9.55 6.27
N TYR A 48 3.46 8.59 5.38
CA TYR A 48 2.50 7.50 5.47
C TYR A 48 3.22 6.16 5.36
N VAL A 49 2.74 5.17 6.11
CA VAL A 49 3.24 3.80 6.06
C VAL A 49 2.09 2.85 5.79
N GLY A 50 2.31 1.90 4.88
CA GLY A 50 1.44 0.76 4.66
C GLY A 50 2.21 -0.55 4.68
N ASN A 51 1.63 -1.58 5.29
CA ASN A 51 2.24 -2.91 5.40
C ASN A 51 1.22 -4.02 5.14
N ASN A 52 1.68 -5.12 4.55
CA ASN A 52 0.85 -6.30 4.28
C ASN A 52 0.97 -7.41 5.35
N PHE A 53 1.53 -7.07 6.51
CA PHE A 53 1.79 -7.99 7.61
C PHE A 53 1.50 -7.33 8.96
N GLY A 54 1.37 -8.12 10.02
CA GLY A 54 1.04 -7.60 11.35
C GLY A 54 -0.47 -7.38 11.55
N THR A 55 -0.85 -6.96 12.75
CA THR A 55 -2.26 -6.83 13.17
C THR A 55 -3.00 -5.71 12.44
N GLU A 56 -2.27 -4.69 11.97
CA GLU A 56 -2.82 -3.54 11.25
C GLU A 56 -2.91 -3.76 9.74
N SER A 57 -2.34 -4.86 9.22
CA SER A 57 -2.50 -5.21 7.81
C SER A 57 -3.92 -5.65 7.50
N LEU A 58 -4.41 -5.28 6.31
CA LEU A 58 -5.68 -5.76 5.77
C LEU A 58 -5.73 -7.29 5.84
N LYS A 59 -6.58 -7.84 6.72
CA LYS A 59 -6.83 -9.29 6.79
C LYS A 59 -7.30 -9.85 5.43
N CYS A 60 -7.92 -9.00 4.62
CA CYS A 60 -8.36 -9.29 3.26
C CYS A 60 -7.22 -9.63 2.29
N ASN A 61 -5.96 -9.24 2.57
CA ASN A 61 -4.84 -9.45 1.63
C ASN A 61 -4.51 -10.93 1.35
N ASN A 62 -4.90 -11.85 2.23
CA ASN A 62 -4.74 -13.29 1.99
C ASN A 62 -5.97 -13.95 1.31
N LEU A 63 -7.15 -13.33 1.41
CA LEU A 63 -8.40 -13.88 0.90
C LEU A 63 -8.81 -13.28 -0.46
N CYS A 64 -8.43 -12.03 -0.71
CA CYS A 64 -8.75 -11.28 -1.92
C CYS A 64 -7.52 -11.19 -2.83
N LYS A 65 -7.72 -11.41 -4.14
CA LYS A 65 -6.70 -11.16 -5.16
C LYS A 65 -7.09 -9.90 -5.91
N TYR A 66 -6.26 -8.86 -5.81
CA TYR A 66 -6.47 -7.61 -6.52
C TYR A 66 -5.75 -7.64 -7.86
N TYR A 67 -6.37 -7.00 -8.86
CA TYR A 67 -5.83 -6.87 -10.20
C TYR A 67 -6.10 -5.46 -10.73
N VAL A 68 -5.15 -4.93 -11.50
CA VAL A 68 -5.30 -3.68 -12.26
C VAL A 68 -5.39 -4.04 -13.73
N GLY A 69 -6.45 -3.59 -14.38
CA GLY A 69 -6.69 -3.80 -15.81
C GLY A 69 -6.38 -2.55 -16.62
N VAL A 70 -5.62 -2.68 -17.71
CA VAL A 70 -5.41 -1.65 -18.72
C VAL A 70 -6.13 -2.07 -19.99
N LEU A 71 -7.22 -1.38 -20.33
CA LEU A 71 -8.05 -1.67 -21.51
C LEU A 71 -7.62 -0.78 -22.68
N ASN A 72 -7.20 -1.40 -23.78
CA ASN A 72 -7.06 -0.72 -25.05
C ASN A 72 -8.44 -0.64 -25.73
N LYS A 73 -8.98 0.57 -25.91
CA LYS A 73 -10.34 0.80 -26.42
C LYS A 73 -10.50 0.55 -27.93
N GLU A 74 -9.42 0.59 -28.69
CA GLU A 74 -9.46 0.36 -30.15
C GLU A 74 -9.50 -1.14 -30.45
N THR A 75 -8.65 -1.91 -29.78
CA THR A 75 -8.53 -3.37 -29.97
C THR A 75 -9.46 -4.17 -29.04
N MET A 76 -10.04 -3.50 -28.04
CA MET A 76 -10.86 -4.10 -26.96
C MET A 76 -10.13 -5.18 -26.15
N LYS A 77 -8.79 -5.17 -26.14
CA LYS A 77 -7.97 -6.09 -25.35
C LYS A 77 -7.60 -5.47 -24.01
N MET A 78 -7.66 -6.28 -22.96
CA MET A 78 -7.31 -5.88 -21.59
C MET A 78 -6.05 -6.61 -21.13
N GLU A 79 -5.05 -5.84 -20.69
CA GLU A 79 -3.90 -6.37 -19.95
C GLU A 79 -4.22 -6.33 -18.45
N VAL A 80 -3.95 -7.43 -17.73
CA VAL A 80 -4.32 -7.56 -16.33
C VAL A 80 -3.09 -7.87 -15.49
N HIS A 81 -2.79 -6.99 -14.54
CA HIS A 81 -1.66 -7.14 -13.64
C HIS A 81 -2.12 -7.46 -12.23
N ARG A 82 -1.50 -8.45 -11.59
CA ARG A 82 -1.74 -8.71 -10.17
C ARG A 82 -1.24 -7.54 -9.34
N ALA A 83 -2.10 -7.04 -8.47
CA ALA A 83 -1.83 -5.93 -7.59
C ALA A 83 -1.78 -6.32 -6.11
N GLN A 84 -1.01 -5.58 -5.33
CA GLN A 84 -1.09 -5.59 -3.86
C GLN A 84 -1.71 -4.29 -3.37
N LEU A 85 -2.68 -4.40 -2.47
CA LEU A 85 -3.33 -3.25 -1.86
C LEU A 85 -2.65 -2.91 -0.52
N PHE A 86 -2.22 -1.67 -0.38
CA PHE A 86 -1.65 -1.10 0.85
C PHE A 86 -2.56 -0.02 1.41
N ASN A 87 -2.99 -0.20 2.66
CA ASN A 87 -3.61 0.88 3.43
C ASN A 87 -2.51 1.74 4.03
N MET A 88 -2.46 3.00 3.62
CA MET A 88 -1.47 3.97 4.02
C MET A 88 -1.99 4.75 5.23
N GLN A 89 -1.34 4.57 6.37
CA GLN A 89 -1.64 5.28 7.63
C GLN A 89 -0.63 6.40 7.86
N PRO A 90 -1.07 7.60 8.26
CA PRO A 90 -0.17 8.70 8.53
C PRO A 90 0.65 8.45 9.81
N ILE A 91 1.91 8.85 9.77
CA ILE A 91 2.80 8.93 10.92
C ILE A 91 2.83 10.38 11.39
N ILE A 92 2.44 10.63 12.63
CA ILE A 92 2.48 11.97 13.21
C ILE A 92 3.90 12.24 13.72
N PRO A 93 4.58 13.30 13.26
CA PRO A 93 5.89 13.68 13.77
C PRO A 93 5.88 13.82 15.29
N GLY A 94 6.84 13.21 15.97
CA GLY A 94 6.91 13.21 17.44
C GLY A 94 6.10 12.10 18.12
N THR A 95 5.47 11.21 17.36
CA THR A 95 4.87 9.96 17.88
C THR A 95 5.43 8.75 17.14
N ASP A 96 5.74 7.69 17.87
CA ASP A 96 6.21 6.42 17.28
C ASP A 96 5.07 5.53 16.76
N LYS A 97 3.83 6.05 16.73
CA LYS A 97 2.63 5.26 16.40
C LYS A 97 1.91 5.80 15.16
N PRO A 98 1.53 4.94 14.21
CA PRO A 98 0.63 5.34 13.14
C PRO A 98 -0.72 5.77 13.72
N PHE A 99 -1.27 6.86 13.20
CA PHE A 99 -2.60 7.31 13.61
C PHE A 99 -3.65 6.37 13.00
N SER A 100 -4.26 5.53 13.83
CA SER A 100 -5.41 4.73 13.42
C SER A 100 -6.66 5.62 13.45
N VAL A 101 -7.15 6.03 12.28
CA VAL A 101 -8.49 6.63 12.19
C VAL A 101 -9.49 5.53 12.52
N VAL A 102 -10.06 5.55 13.73
CA VAL A 102 -11.19 4.68 14.06
C VAL A 102 -12.39 5.22 13.30
N SER A 103 -12.77 4.57 12.21
CA SER A 103 -14.10 4.81 11.61
C SER A 103 -15.16 4.40 12.64
N MET A 104 -15.94 5.36 13.11
CA MET A 104 -17.23 5.12 13.77
C MET A 104 -18.26 4.61 12.78
#